data_AF-A0A699TGM2-F1
#
_entry.id   AF-A0A699TGM2-F1
#
_cell.length_a   1.000
_cell.length_b   1.000
_cell.length_c   1.000
_cell.angle_alpha   90.00
_cell.angle_beta   90.00
_cell.angle_gamma   90.00
#
_symmetry.space_group_name_H-M   'P 1'
#
loop_
_entity.id
_entity.type
_entity.pdbx_description
1 polymer ?
#
loop_
_entity_poly.entity_id
_entity_poly.type
_entity_poly.pdbx_seq_one_letter_code
_entity_poly.pdbx_strand_id
1 'polypeptide(L)'
;RQECWADQGIRRYARPVLGSPSEPRAFFSAGCFTKEQVSGEEKVKAAFEEFKRYEDDRVERRCAKLDAHMDALSIDFDEELYPHMLTVIVGRRWVIGYGLRLAAMKCGESLDMRQAFADVVSAGITKGMSEGMRHGVEHGQAQRSIESIEAHDPEVEAKFVAALQALKDLKYPLLDQLEGLKDAPID
;
A
#
# COMPACT_ATOMS: atom_id res chain seq x y z
N ARG A 1 39.31 40.55 -2.56
CA ARG A 1 39.26 39.53 -3.64
C ARG A 1 40.72 39.25 -3.97
N GLN A 2 41.37 38.16 -3.61
CA GLN A 2 40.96 36.79 -3.30
C GLN A 2 42.03 36.16 -2.39
N GLU A 3 41.59 35.26 -1.52
CA GLU A 3 42.41 34.37 -0.70
C GLU A 3 42.95 33.22 -1.58
N CYS A 4 44.21 32.83 -1.39
CA CYS A 4 44.78 31.63 -2.02
C CYS A 4 45.08 30.58 -0.95
N TRP A 5 44.31 29.50 -1.01
CA TRP A 5 44.54 28.21 -0.39
C TRP A 5 45.71 27.48 -1.07
N ALA A 6 46.57 26.83 -0.29
CA ALA A 6 47.41 25.70 -0.69
C ALA A 6 47.76 24.93 0.60
N ASP A 7 46.87 24.07 1.09
CA ASP A 7 46.63 22.68 0.70
C ASP A 7 47.77 21.72 1.11
N GLN A 8 47.32 20.67 1.80
CA GLN A 8 48.06 19.85 2.75
C GLN A 8 48.87 18.77 2.05
N GLY A 9 50.11 18.59 2.51
CA GLY A 9 51.08 17.65 1.93
C GLY A 9 50.68 16.18 2.08
N ILE A 10 50.14 15.60 1.00
CA ILE A 10 50.12 14.16 0.74
C ILE A 10 51.48 13.75 0.18
N ARG A 11 52.26 12.93 0.92
CA ARG A 11 53.52 12.36 0.44
C ARG A 11 53.27 11.30 -0.64
N ARG A 12 53.67 11.58 -1.88
CA ARG A 12 53.87 10.55 -2.92
C ARG A 12 55.32 10.04 -2.85
N TYR A 13 55.49 8.74 -2.64
CA TYR A 13 56.78 8.06 -2.82
C TYR A 13 57.11 7.92 -4.31
N ALA A 14 58.29 8.37 -4.73
CA ALA A 14 58.86 8.09 -6.05
C ALA A 14 60.16 7.28 -5.90
N ARG A 15 60.30 6.25 -6.75
CA ARG A 15 61.41 5.27 -6.81
C ARG A 15 62.60 5.86 -7.60
N PRO A 16 63.88 5.63 -7.24
CA PRO A 16 65.03 6.25 -7.92
C PRO A 16 65.55 5.43 -9.11
N VAL A 17 65.94 6.13 -10.18
CA VAL A 17 66.74 5.61 -11.31
C VAL A 17 68.19 6.06 -11.12
N LEU A 18 69.11 5.15 -11.44
CA LEU A 18 70.56 5.13 -11.19
C LEU A 18 71.34 6.22 -11.95
N GLY A 19 72.28 6.88 -11.25
CA GLY A 19 73.33 7.74 -11.83
C GLY A 19 74.08 8.56 -10.77
N SER A 20 75.28 8.12 -10.38
CA SER A 20 76.19 8.70 -9.37
C SER A 20 76.85 10.04 -9.81
N PRO A 21 77.70 10.70 -8.98
CA PRO A 21 77.51 11.18 -7.61
C PRO A 21 77.94 12.68 -7.49
N SER A 22 77.06 13.54 -6.99
CA SER A 22 77.49 14.80 -6.35
C SER A 22 76.46 15.20 -5.30
N GLU A 23 76.84 15.00 -4.03
CA GLU A 23 76.14 15.55 -2.89
C GLU A 23 76.08 17.08 -3.02
N PRO A 24 74.94 17.69 -2.68
CA PRO A 24 74.92 18.34 -1.39
C PRO A 24 74.05 17.54 -0.43
N ARG A 25 74.65 17.12 0.68
CA ARG A 25 73.92 16.61 1.85
C ARG A 25 72.92 17.66 2.29
N ALA A 26 71.68 17.51 1.88
CA ALA A 26 70.56 18.04 2.64
C ALA A 26 70.54 17.20 3.93
N PHE A 27 71.18 17.75 4.96
CA PHE A 27 71.02 17.36 6.35
C PHE A 27 69.52 17.17 6.62
N PHE A 28 69.06 15.91 6.64
CA PHE A 28 67.98 15.56 7.54
C PHE A 28 68.58 15.80 8.93
N SER A 29 68.34 16.99 9.46
CA SER A 29 68.47 17.22 10.90
C SER A 29 67.62 16.13 11.54
N ALA A 30 68.27 15.13 12.11
CA ALA A 30 67.69 14.33 13.16
C ALA A 30 67.40 15.34 14.28
N GLY A 31 66.21 15.94 14.23
CA GLY A 31 65.73 16.85 15.25
C GLY A 31 65.77 16.08 16.56
N CYS A 32 66.74 16.40 17.40
CA CYS A 32 66.81 15.89 18.75
C CYS A 32 65.68 16.60 19.50
N PHE A 33 64.47 16.03 19.43
CA PHE A 33 63.38 16.45 20.28
C PHE A 33 63.87 16.33 21.72
N THR A 34 63.77 17.41 22.49
CA THR A 34 64.08 17.33 23.92
C THR A 34 63.15 16.31 24.56
N LYS A 35 63.63 15.56 25.56
CA LYS A 35 62.83 14.53 26.27
C LYS A 35 61.46 15.05 26.73
N GLU A 36 61.38 16.35 26.99
CA GLU A 36 60.19 17.07 27.42
C GLU A 36 59.16 17.28 26.30
N GLN A 37 59.60 17.50 25.05
CA GLN A 37 58.69 17.58 23.89
C GLN A 37 58.07 16.22 23.57
N VAL A 38 58.86 15.14 23.58
CA VAL A 38 58.36 13.76 23.38
C VAL A 38 57.39 13.37 24.52
N SER A 39 57.72 13.71 25.77
CA SER A 39 56.84 13.45 26.92
C SER A 39 55.53 14.25 26.87
N GLY A 40 55.56 15.47 26.34
CA GLY A 40 54.35 16.28 26.14
C GLY A 40 53.42 15.71 25.06
N GLU A 41 53.99 15.28 23.93
CA GLU A 41 53.24 14.66 22.83
C GLU A 41 52.58 13.34 23.26
N GLU A 42 53.29 12.50 24.01
CA GLU A 42 52.75 11.24 24.55
C GLU A 42 51.57 11.49 25.51
N LYS A 43 51.63 12.52 26.36
CA LYS A 43 50.53 12.89 27.26
C LYS A 43 49.29 13.37 26.52
N VAL A 44 49.47 14.19 25.48
CA VAL A 44 48.34 14.66 24.65
C VAL A 44 47.71 13.49 23.88
N LYS A 45 48.54 12.59 23.33
CA LYS A 45 48.06 11.39 22.65
C LYS A 45 47.26 10.48 23.59
N ALA A 46 47.73 10.27 24.82
CA ALA A 46 47.02 9.50 25.82
C ALA A 46 45.66 10.13 26.18
N ALA A 47 45.62 11.44 26.43
CA ALA A 47 44.36 12.15 26.72
C ALA A 47 43.36 12.08 25.55
N PHE A 48 43.85 12.10 24.30
CA PHE A 48 43.01 11.96 23.12
C PHE A 48 42.45 10.52 22.96
N GLU A 49 43.24 9.49 23.24
CA GLU A 49 42.77 8.10 23.24
C GLU A 49 41.74 7.85 24.33
N GLU A 50 41.91 8.46 25.51
CA GLU A 50 40.93 8.40 26.61
C GLU A 50 39.61 9.07 26.23
N PHE A 51 39.67 10.25 25.60
CA PHE A 51 38.48 10.93 25.09
C PHE A 51 37.72 10.11 24.06
N LYS A 52 38.44 9.43 23.14
CA LYS A 52 37.80 8.53 22.16
C LYS A 52 37.05 7.40 22.84
N ARG A 53 37.70 6.71 23.79
CA ARG A 53 37.05 5.63 24.56
C ARG A 53 35.82 6.14 25.30
N TYR A 54 35.90 7.33 25.90
CA TYR A 54 34.76 7.94 26.59
C TYR A 54 33.57 8.17 25.66
N GLU A 55 33.79 8.73 24.46
CA GLU A 55 32.70 8.94 23.51
C GLU A 55 32.19 7.62 22.91
N ASP A 56 33.08 6.66 22.62
CA ASP A 56 32.69 5.32 22.15
C ASP A 56 31.79 4.63 23.19
N ASP A 57 32.19 4.59 24.46
CA ASP A 57 31.39 4.04 25.57
C ASP A 57 30.05 4.77 25.74
N ARG A 58 30.04 6.08 25.50
CA ARG A 58 28.83 6.91 25.60
C ARG A 58 27.87 6.59 24.47
N VAL A 59 28.37 6.44 23.24
CA VAL A 59 27.58 6.06 22.07
C VAL A 59 27.07 4.64 22.22
N GLU A 60 27.93 3.69 22.61
CA GLU A 60 27.56 2.30 22.82
C GLU A 60 26.45 2.15 23.87
N ARG A 61 26.53 2.88 24.99
CA ARG A 61 25.45 2.93 25.99
C ARG A 61 24.13 3.47 25.42
N ARG A 62 24.19 4.46 24.53
CA ARG A 62 22.98 5.00 23.89
C ARG A 62 22.41 4.03 22.85
N CYS A 63 23.25 3.33 22.10
CA CYS A 63 22.84 2.28 21.18
C CYS A 63 22.15 1.13 21.92
N ALA A 64 22.80 0.58 22.95
CA ALA A 64 22.21 -0.49 23.77
C ALA A 64 20.87 -0.10 24.39
N LYS A 65 20.72 1.16 24.81
CA LYS A 65 19.43 1.67 25.30
C LYS A 65 18.37 1.73 24.20
N LEU A 66 18.72 2.18 23.00
CA LEU A 66 17.79 2.22 21.86
C LEU A 66 17.40 0.81 21.42
N ASP A 67 18.36 -0.12 21.35
CA ASP A 67 18.10 -1.51 20.99
C ASP A 67 17.10 -2.14 21.99
N ALA A 68 17.31 -1.97 23.29
CA ALA A 68 16.37 -2.45 24.30
C ALA A 68 14.97 -1.81 24.18
N HIS A 69 14.89 -0.53 23.79
CA HIS A 69 13.61 0.11 23.52
C HIS A 69 12.92 -0.44 22.26
N MET A 70 13.69 -0.72 21.20
CA MET A 70 13.17 -1.30 19.97
C MET A 70 12.69 -2.73 20.19
N ASP A 71 13.43 -3.52 20.97
CA ASP A 71 13.04 -4.89 21.36
C ASP A 71 11.73 -4.88 22.13
N ALA A 72 11.58 -3.98 23.11
CA ALA A 72 10.34 -3.83 23.87
C ALA A 72 9.16 -3.46 22.95
N LEU A 73 9.32 -2.48 22.06
CA LEU A 73 8.28 -2.09 21.11
C LEU A 73 7.91 -3.22 20.13
N SER A 74 8.89 -4.03 19.73
CA SER A 74 8.64 -5.19 18.87
C SER A 74 7.79 -6.24 19.58
N ILE A 75 8.08 -6.51 20.85
CA ILE A 75 7.30 -7.44 21.68
C ILE A 75 5.87 -6.91 21.84
N ASP A 76 5.70 -5.64 22.20
CA ASP A 76 4.37 -5.02 22.34
C ASP A 76 3.56 -5.11 21.03
N PHE A 77 4.21 -4.91 19.88
CA PHE A 77 3.57 -5.06 18.58
C PHE A 77 3.10 -6.50 18.32
N ASP A 78 3.95 -7.49 18.60
CA ASP A 78 3.68 -8.89 18.33
C ASP A 78 2.63 -9.49 19.29
N GLU A 79 2.60 -9.03 20.55
CA GLU A 79 1.68 -9.52 21.59
C GLU A 79 0.33 -8.79 21.58
N GLU A 80 0.32 -7.47 21.38
CA GLU A 80 -0.90 -6.68 21.46
C GLU A 80 -1.46 -6.36 20.08
N LEU A 81 -0.69 -5.70 19.21
CA LEU A 81 -1.25 -5.13 17.99
C LEU A 81 -1.48 -6.17 16.89
N TYR A 82 -0.55 -7.09 16.71
CA TYR A 82 -0.56 -8.08 15.62
C TYR A 82 -1.76 -9.05 15.70
N PRO A 83 -2.11 -9.62 16.87
CA PRO A 83 -3.29 -10.46 17.00
C PRO A 83 -4.58 -9.73 16.65
N HIS A 84 -4.73 -8.46 17.06
CA HIS A 84 -5.90 -7.66 16.73
C HIS A 84 -6.05 -7.43 15.22
N MET A 85 -4.95 -7.10 14.53
CA MET A 85 -4.98 -6.96 13.07
C MET A 85 -5.37 -8.27 12.37
N LEU A 86 -4.84 -9.40 12.83
CA LEU A 86 -5.21 -10.71 12.30
C LEU A 86 -6.69 -11.01 12.49
N THR A 87 -7.24 -10.76 13.69
CA THR A 87 -8.67 -10.93 13.97
C THR A 87 -9.53 -10.07 13.04
N VAL A 88 -9.15 -8.81 12.81
CA VAL A 88 -9.85 -7.92 11.87
C VAL A 88 -9.81 -8.47 10.43
N ILE A 89 -8.66 -8.99 9.98
CA ILE A 89 -8.52 -9.57 8.64
C ILE A 89 -9.35 -10.85 8.50
N VAL A 90 -9.31 -11.74 9.50
CA VAL A 90 -10.07 -12.99 9.53
C VAL A 90 -11.57 -12.70 9.53
N GLY A 91 -12.04 -11.76 10.37
CA GLY A 91 -13.44 -11.34 10.41
C GLY A 91 -13.92 -10.79 9.07
N ARG A 92 -13.14 -9.90 8.45
CA ARG A 92 -13.47 -9.37 7.10
C ARG A 92 -13.54 -10.47 6.05
N ARG A 93 -12.59 -11.42 6.06
CA ARG A 93 -12.61 -12.58 5.15
C ARG A 93 -13.83 -13.46 5.36
N TRP A 94 -14.25 -13.67 6.61
CA TRP A 94 -15.43 -14.46 6.92
C TRP A 94 -16.71 -13.79 6.39
N VAL A 95 -16.89 -12.48 6.59
CA VAL A 95 -18.05 -11.74 6.07
C VAL A 95 -18.11 -11.79 4.54
N ILE A 96 -16.98 -11.54 3.86
CA ILE A 96 -16.92 -11.54 2.39
C ILE A 96 -17.14 -12.94 1.82
N GLY A 97 -16.61 -13.98 2.46
CA GLY A 97 -16.73 -15.35 1.97
C GLY A 97 -18.05 -16.00 2.36
N TYR A 98 -18.27 -16.16 3.66
CA TYR A 98 -19.41 -16.90 4.20
C TYR A 98 -20.69 -16.07 4.15
N GLY A 99 -20.66 -14.80 4.56
CA GLY A 99 -21.82 -13.92 4.54
C GLY A 99 -22.40 -13.74 3.13
N LEU A 100 -21.55 -13.48 2.13
CA LEU A 100 -21.98 -13.35 0.74
C LEU A 100 -22.55 -14.66 0.17
N ARG A 101 -21.90 -15.80 0.44
CA ARG A 101 -22.40 -17.11 -0.01
C ARG A 101 -23.76 -17.44 0.60
N LEU A 102 -23.93 -17.16 1.89
CA LEU A 102 -25.19 -17.37 2.60
C LEU A 102 -26.30 -16.49 2.02
N ALA A 103 -26.00 -15.21 1.75
CA ALA A 103 -26.96 -14.31 1.13
C ALA A 103 -27.37 -14.78 -0.28
N ALA A 104 -26.40 -15.19 -1.11
CA ALA A 104 -26.67 -15.73 -2.44
C ALA A 104 -27.55 -16.98 -2.38
N MET A 105 -27.29 -17.90 -1.44
CA MET A 105 -28.10 -19.10 -1.25
C MET A 105 -29.55 -18.75 -0.85
N LYS A 106 -29.75 -17.89 0.16
CA LYS A 106 -31.10 -17.49 0.58
C LYS A 106 -31.85 -16.68 -0.50
N CYS A 107 -31.16 -15.84 -1.27
CA CYS A 107 -31.76 -15.17 -2.45
C CYS A 107 -32.18 -16.20 -3.50
N GLY A 108 -31.36 -17.23 -3.70
CA GLY A 108 -31.67 -18.35 -4.57
C GLY A 108 -32.86 -19.17 -4.08
N GLU A 109 -33.14 -19.25 -2.78
CA GLU A 109 -34.27 -20.00 -2.22
C GLU A 109 -35.55 -19.17 -2.08
N SER A 110 -35.46 -17.84 -2.11
CA SER A 110 -36.61 -16.94 -2.01
C SER A 110 -37.50 -17.05 -3.25
N LEU A 111 -38.74 -17.50 -3.03
CA LEU A 111 -39.77 -17.55 -4.07
C LEU A 111 -40.10 -16.14 -4.60
N ASP A 112 -40.18 -15.15 -3.71
CA ASP A 112 -40.47 -13.76 -4.09
C ASP A 112 -39.40 -13.19 -5.03
N MET A 113 -38.11 -13.43 -4.73
CA MET A 113 -37.00 -13.02 -5.60
C MET A 113 -37.02 -13.74 -6.94
N ARG A 114 -37.25 -15.05 -6.94
CA ARG A 114 -37.36 -15.84 -8.18
C ARG A 114 -38.51 -15.37 -9.05
N GLN A 115 -39.66 -15.10 -8.45
CA GLN A 115 -40.85 -14.64 -9.16
C GLN A 115 -40.62 -13.25 -9.74
N ALA A 116 -40.17 -12.29 -8.93
CA ALA A 116 -39.86 -10.94 -9.40
C ALA A 116 -38.82 -10.95 -10.54
N PHE A 117 -37.79 -11.80 -10.43
CA PHE A 117 -36.81 -11.98 -11.51
C PHE A 117 -37.44 -12.58 -12.78
N ALA A 118 -38.27 -13.62 -12.64
CA ALA A 118 -38.98 -14.22 -13.77
C ALA A 118 -39.92 -13.22 -14.46
N ASP A 119 -40.58 -12.36 -13.70
CA ASP A 119 -41.47 -11.32 -14.21
C ASP A 119 -40.68 -10.26 -15.00
N VAL A 120 -39.53 -9.79 -14.48
CA VAL A 120 -38.66 -8.84 -15.19
C VAL A 120 -38.12 -9.46 -16.48
N VAL A 121 -37.64 -10.70 -16.46
CA VAL A 121 -37.13 -11.38 -17.65
C VAL A 121 -38.23 -11.56 -18.69
N SER A 122 -39.42 -11.99 -18.27
CA SER A 122 -40.57 -12.18 -19.16
C SER A 122 -41.00 -10.87 -19.80
N ALA A 123 -41.15 -9.81 -19.00
CA ALA A 123 -41.51 -8.48 -19.50
C ALA A 123 -40.43 -7.90 -20.42
N GLY A 124 -39.15 -8.15 -20.12
CA GLY A 124 -38.02 -7.74 -20.96
C GLY A 124 -38.01 -8.43 -22.32
N ILE A 125 -38.34 -9.72 -22.38
CA ILE A 125 -38.50 -10.46 -23.65
C ILE A 125 -39.66 -9.87 -24.45
N THR A 126 -40.83 -9.66 -23.83
CA THR A 126 -41.99 -9.07 -24.52
C THR A 126 -41.67 -7.67 -25.05
N LYS A 127 -40.96 -6.84 -24.26
CA LYS A 127 -40.49 -5.52 -24.68
C LYS A 127 -39.48 -5.61 -25.85
N GLY A 128 -38.50 -6.50 -25.75
CA GLY A 128 -37.53 -6.69 -26.83
C GLY A 128 -38.17 -7.16 -28.14
N MET A 129 -39.19 -8.02 -28.05
CA MET A 129 -39.97 -8.44 -29.21
C MET A 129 -40.71 -7.27 -29.86
N SER A 130 -41.38 -6.41 -29.08
CA SER A 130 -42.11 -5.26 -29.63
C SER A 130 -41.17 -4.18 -30.21
N GLU A 131 -40.05 -3.91 -29.55
CA GLU A 131 -39.03 -2.98 -30.06
C GLU A 131 -38.33 -3.51 -31.32
N GLY A 132 -37.98 -4.80 -31.35
CA GLY A 132 -37.38 -5.44 -32.52
C GLY A 132 -38.32 -5.45 -33.72
N MET A 133 -39.61 -5.73 -33.49
CA MET A 133 -40.65 -5.61 -34.53
C MET A 133 -40.77 -4.18 -35.04
N ARG A 134 -40.77 -3.17 -34.14
CA ARG A 134 -40.80 -1.75 -34.53
C ARG A 134 -39.66 -1.40 -35.47
N HIS A 135 -38.43 -1.77 -35.10
CA HIS A 135 -37.26 -1.44 -35.91
C HIS A 135 -37.24 -2.16 -37.26
N GLY A 136 -37.71 -3.41 -37.32
CA GLY A 136 -37.89 -4.14 -38.58
C GLY A 136 -38.96 -3.52 -39.48
N VAL A 137 -40.05 -3.02 -38.90
CA VAL A 137 -41.13 -2.32 -39.62
C VAL A 137 -40.67 -0.96 -40.13
N GLU A 138 -39.98 -0.15 -39.33
CA GLU A 138 -39.40 1.14 -39.72
C GLU A 138 -38.40 0.98 -40.88
N HIS A 139 -37.56 -0.05 -40.84
CA HIS A 139 -36.60 -0.35 -41.91
C HIS A 139 -37.29 -0.86 -43.19
N GLY A 140 -38.46 -1.51 -43.08
CA GLY A 140 -39.30 -1.91 -44.22
C GLY A 140 -40.20 -0.80 -44.75
N GLN A 141 -40.44 0.25 -43.97
CA GLN A 141 -41.36 1.35 -44.28
C GLN A 141 -40.84 2.35 -45.32
N ALA A 142 -39.58 2.26 -45.74
CA ALA A 142 -39.06 2.99 -46.89
C ALA A 142 -39.81 2.68 -48.22
N GLN A 143 -40.74 1.71 -48.23
CA GLN A 143 -41.52 1.30 -49.40
C GLN A 143 -43.06 1.41 -49.29
N ARG A 144 -43.69 1.79 -48.16
CA ARG A 144 -45.19 1.88 -48.06
C ARG A 144 -45.70 3.01 -47.14
N SER A 145 -46.82 3.62 -47.55
CA SER A 145 -47.47 4.81 -46.96
C SER A 145 -48.00 4.61 -45.53
N ILE A 146 -47.99 5.71 -44.76
CA ILE A 146 -47.94 5.83 -43.29
C ILE A 146 -49.26 5.58 -42.53
N GLU A 147 -50.38 5.32 -43.21
CA GLU A 147 -51.71 5.41 -42.60
C GLU A 147 -52.17 4.22 -41.73
N SER A 148 -51.34 3.20 -41.46
CA SER A 148 -51.81 1.98 -40.77
C SER A 148 -50.94 1.42 -39.63
N ILE A 149 -50.12 2.23 -38.94
CA ILE A 149 -49.28 1.72 -37.83
C ILE A 149 -49.63 2.41 -36.51
N GLU A 150 -50.83 2.13 -36.01
CA GLU A 150 -51.12 2.22 -34.58
C GLU A 150 -50.89 0.83 -33.98
N ALA A 151 -49.70 0.58 -33.44
CA ALA A 151 -49.38 -0.66 -32.73
C ALA A 151 -48.18 -0.46 -31.79
N HIS A 152 -48.27 0.53 -30.90
CA HIS A 152 -47.53 0.46 -29.64
C HIS A 152 -48.56 0.27 -28.54
N ASP A 153 -48.44 -0.84 -27.82
CA ASP A 153 -49.23 -1.08 -26.63
C ASP A 153 -48.45 -0.49 -25.43
N PRO A 154 -48.76 0.75 -24.99
CA PRO A 154 -48.10 1.37 -23.84
C PRO A 154 -48.26 0.53 -22.56
N GLU A 155 -49.20 -0.42 -22.54
CA GLU A 155 -49.40 -1.35 -21.43
C GLU A 155 -48.19 -2.28 -21.23
N VAL A 156 -47.48 -2.67 -22.29
CA VAL A 156 -46.29 -3.55 -22.20
C VAL A 156 -45.12 -2.82 -21.55
N GLU A 157 -44.90 -1.56 -21.91
CA GLU A 157 -43.85 -0.74 -21.31
C GLU A 157 -44.14 -0.43 -19.84
N ALA A 158 -45.41 -0.10 -19.52
CA ALA A 158 -45.86 0.10 -18.16
C ALA A 158 -45.65 -1.16 -17.29
N LYS A 159 -45.93 -2.36 -17.81
CA LYS A 159 -45.70 -3.64 -17.12
C LYS A 159 -44.21 -3.88 -16.84
N PHE A 160 -43.33 -3.58 -17.78
CA PHE A 160 -41.88 -3.72 -17.57
C PHE A 160 -41.36 -2.75 -16.49
N VAL A 161 -41.77 -1.48 -16.54
CA VAL A 161 -41.38 -0.48 -15.54
C VAL A 161 -41.94 -0.84 -14.16
N ALA A 162 -43.19 -1.32 -14.08
CA ALA A 162 -43.79 -1.79 -12.84
C ALA A 162 -43.05 -3.00 -12.25
N ALA A 163 -42.65 -3.97 -13.07
CA ALA A 163 -41.87 -5.12 -12.62
C ALA A 163 -40.49 -4.72 -12.08
N LEU A 164 -39.81 -3.75 -12.72
CA LEU A 164 -38.56 -3.19 -12.21
C LEU A 164 -38.74 -2.46 -10.89
N GLN A 165 -39.85 -1.74 -10.73
CA GLN A 165 -40.16 -1.03 -9.49
C GLN A 165 -40.45 -2.01 -8.35
N ALA A 166 -41.24 -3.05 -8.62
CA ALA A 166 -41.51 -4.12 -7.66
C ALA A 166 -40.24 -4.87 -7.23
N LEU A 167 -39.31 -5.11 -8.16
CA LEU A 167 -38.02 -5.72 -7.84
C LEU A 167 -37.16 -4.82 -6.93
N LYS A 168 -37.19 -3.50 -7.14
CA LYS A 168 -36.47 -2.53 -6.30
C LYS A 168 -37.09 -2.36 -4.91
N ASP A 169 -38.42 -2.36 -4.84
CA ASP A 169 -39.17 -2.17 -3.60
C ASP A 169 -39.26 -3.45 -2.75
N LEU A 170 -38.82 -4.58 -3.30
CA LEU A 170 -38.73 -5.84 -2.59
C LEU A 170 -37.73 -5.68 -1.44
N LYS A 171 -38.24 -5.74 -0.21
CA LYS A 171 -37.38 -5.73 0.98
C LYS A 171 -36.45 -6.93 0.93
N TYR A 172 -35.18 -6.69 1.20
CA TYR A 172 -34.16 -7.73 1.35
C TYR A 172 -33.94 -7.97 2.84
N PRO A 173 -34.78 -8.78 3.54
CA PRO A 173 -34.61 -9.04 4.97
C PRO A 173 -33.25 -9.71 5.31
N LEU A 174 -32.53 -10.16 4.29
CA LEU A 174 -31.14 -10.61 4.34
C LEU A 174 -30.12 -9.49 4.57
N LEU A 175 -30.32 -8.32 3.97
CA LEU A 175 -29.44 -7.17 4.18
C LEU A 175 -29.57 -6.67 5.62
N ASP A 176 -30.79 -6.63 6.15
CA ASP A 176 -31.07 -6.28 7.55
C ASP A 176 -30.39 -7.27 8.53
N GLN A 177 -30.38 -8.57 8.20
CA GLN A 177 -29.67 -9.61 8.98
C GLN A 177 -28.15 -9.47 8.92
N LEU A 178 -27.59 -9.11 7.76
CA LEU A 178 -26.14 -8.89 7.58
C LEU A 178 -25.67 -7.62 8.30
N GLU A 179 -26.49 -6.56 8.29
CA GLU A 179 -26.20 -5.33 9.00
C GLU A 179 -26.18 -5.55 10.53
N GLY A 180 -27.10 -6.37 11.05
CA GLY A 180 -27.11 -6.76 12.47
C GLY A 180 -25.93 -7.63 12.93
N LEU A 181 -25.21 -8.27 11.99
CA LEU A 181 -24.02 -9.08 12.28
C LEU A 181 -22.71 -8.27 12.32
N LYS A 182 -22.77 -6.96 12.05
CA LYS A 182 -21.59 -6.08 12.02
C LYS A 182 -20.92 -5.93 13.40
N ASP A 183 -21.70 -6.01 14.48
CA ASP A 183 -21.23 -5.79 15.86
C ASP A 183 -21.17 -7.09 16.68
N ALA A 184 -21.37 -8.25 16.04
CA ALA A 184 -21.31 -9.54 16.72
C ALA A 184 -19.84 -9.89 17.06
N PRO A 185 -19.53 -10.21 18.33
CA PRO A 185 -18.21 -10.72 18.68
C PRO A 185 -17.98 -12.06 17.99
N ILE A 186 -16.81 -12.20 17.38
CA ILE A 186 -16.33 -13.47 16.83
C ILE A 186 -15.72 -14.23 18.02
N ASP A 187 -16.49 -15.15 18.61
CA ASP A 187 -15.97 -16.16 19.55
C ASP A 187 -15.14 -17.23 18.83
#